data_AF-A0A2E6JJA5-F1
#
_entry.id   AF-A0A2E6JJA5-F1
#
_cell.length_a   1.000
_cell.length_b   1.000
_cell.length_c   1.000
_cell.angle_alpha   90.00
_cell.angle_beta   90.00
_cell.angle_gamma   90.00
#
_symmetry.space_group_name_H-M   'P 1'
#
loop_
_entity.id
_entity.type
_entity.pdbx_description
1 polymer ?
#
loop_
_entity_poly.entity_id
_entity_poly.type
_entity_poly.pdbx_seq_one_letter_code
_entity_poly.pdbx_strand_id
1 'polypeptide(L)'
;MGVTAMLPGMTFRQLHDEATERWGDIWESDITRMQIMIICKRKERKLLELHGDMIDHGQPVMGIFHRPRTEAHLIEEQGLNPKDASFQFLDIASSDMGSWLQYLVNNEGWRRRTIEIFPTPISLGIPNQRSFEPHSILCFQHPDLDVIERYYMPFPIDALSGKAFVSLPNKKAAELAKQQAEILGVGKATKPQAPVVEKPTESEPASVVPPSPAMAAESIDSITEVESTGPEIVEQINEPVVSIPLPPSEAPQQEEQTEQQVSFEQHLRPSMNDDEDEAEPNENSGLESEIRALISTMVEEGIEPSNMMEDGRFAILNERALAVDLEVWPIFLEMVSI
;
A
#
# COMPACT_ATOMS: atom_id res chain seq x y z
N MET A 1 13.62 -7.19 17.90
CA MET A 1 14.66 -6.70 16.97
C MET A 1 14.91 -7.76 15.93
N GLY A 2 14.53 -7.49 14.68
CA GLY A 2 14.67 -8.42 13.56
C GLY A 2 16.11 -8.61 13.07
N VAL A 3 16.26 -9.39 12.01
CA VAL A 3 17.52 -9.56 11.28
C VAL A 3 17.25 -9.35 9.79
N THR A 4 18.00 -8.47 9.16
CA THR A 4 17.82 -8.10 7.76
C THR A 4 18.79 -8.85 6.86
N ALA A 5 18.24 -9.54 5.87
CA ALA A 5 18.98 -10.23 4.82
C ALA A 5 18.78 -9.51 3.48
N MET A 6 19.85 -9.43 2.68
CA MET A 6 19.76 -8.90 1.32
C MET A 6 19.70 -10.06 0.31
N LEU A 7 18.67 -10.08 -0.53
CA LEU A 7 18.47 -11.02 -1.62
C LEU A 7 18.61 -10.28 -2.96
N PRO A 8 19.58 -10.63 -3.82
CA PRO A 8 19.77 -9.94 -5.09
C PRO A 8 18.81 -10.46 -6.17
N GLY A 9 18.25 -9.55 -6.97
CA GLY A 9 17.51 -9.88 -8.19
C GLY A 9 16.11 -10.44 -7.96
N MET A 10 15.59 -10.35 -6.73
CA MET A 10 14.24 -10.81 -6.40
C MET A 10 13.20 -9.73 -6.68
N THR A 11 11.99 -10.16 -7.01
CA THR A 11 10.78 -9.32 -7.10
C THR A 11 9.86 -9.58 -5.91
N PHE A 12 8.94 -8.66 -5.61
CA PHE A 12 7.93 -8.92 -4.57
C PHE A 12 7.11 -10.16 -4.88
N ARG A 13 6.71 -10.33 -6.14
CA ARG A 13 5.97 -11.52 -6.58
C ARG A 13 6.73 -12.82 -6.27
N GLN A 14 8.00 -12.91 -6.65
CA GLN A 14 8.82 -14.10 -6.34
C GLN A 14 8.99 -14.32 -4.85
N LEU A 15 9.18 -13.26 -4.07
CA LEU A 15 9.32 -13.37 -2.62
C LEU A 15 8.03 -13.88 -1.96
N HIS A 16 6.87 -13.46 -2.46
CA HIS A 16 5.56 -13.98 -2.02
C HIS A 16 5.36 -15.43 -2.43
N ASP A 17 5.66 -15.77 -3.69
CA ASP A 17 5.50 -17.14 -4.22
C ASP A 17 6.38 -18.14 -3.46
N GLU A 18 7.60 -17.74 -3.09
CA GLU A 18 8.57 -18.58 -2.36
C GLU A 18 8.50 -18.42 -0.83
N ALA A 19 7.58 -17.59 -0.31
CA ALA A 19 7.59 -17.17 1.10
C ALA A 19 7.40 -18.34 2.07
N THR A 20 6.44 -19.21 1.80
CA THR A 20 6.14 -20.39 2.65
C THR A 20 7.32 -21.37 2.68
N GLU A 21 7.99 -21.59 1.56
CA GLU A 21 9.18 -22.45 1.51
C GLU A 21 10.37 -21.81 2.22
N ARG A 22 10.59 -20.50 2.03
CA ARG A 22 11.73 -19.76 2.59
C ARG A 22 11.64 -19.52 4.09
N TRP A 23 10.46 -19.20 4.60
CA TRP A 23 10.27 -18.72 5.97
C TRP A 23 9.38 -19.61 6.83
N GLY A 24 8.71 -20.61 6.26
CA GLY A 24 7.92 -21.60 6.97
C GLY A 24 6.92 -20.95 7.93
N ASP A 25 6.93 -21.38 9.19
CA ASP A 25 6.01 -20.94 10.24
C ASP A 25 6.10 -19.44 10.61
N ILE A 26 7.12 -18.73 10.13
CA ILE A 26 7.26 -17.28 10.33
C ILE A 26 6.35 -16.51 9.36
N TRP A 27 6.08 -17.08 8.18
CA TRP A 27 5.25 -16.47 7.16
C TRP A 27 3.81 -16.97 7.27
N GLU A 28 2.88 -16.04 7.48
CA GLU A 28 1.45 -16.32 7.50
C GLU A 28 0.80 -15.74 6.24
N SER A 29 0.17 -16.60 5.44
CA SER A 29 -0.40 -16.24 4.12
C SER A 29 -1.77 -15.57 4.21
N ASP A 30 -2.46 -15.69 5.34
CA ASP A 30 -3.76 -15.11 5.62
C ASP A 30 -3.70 -13.68 6.17
N ILE A 31 -2.51 -13.21 6.54
CA ILE A 31 -2.32 -11.84 7.03
C ILE A 31 -2.48 -10.83 5.89
N THR A 32 -3.22 -9.75 6.16
CA THR A 32 -3.35 -8.62 5.25
C THR A 32 -2.04 -7.83 5.20
N ARG A 33 -1.44 -7.76 4.02
CA ARG A 33 -0.20 -7.03 3.75
C ARG A 33 -0.49 -5.78 2.93
N MET A 34 0.32 -4.74 3.14
CA MET A 34 0.21 -3.49 2.40
C MET A 34 1.54 -3.13 1.77
N GLN A 35 1.46 -2.56 0.57
CA GLN A 35 2.59 -1.96 -0.12
C GLN A 35 2.58 -0.45 0.12
N ILE A 36 3.66 0.04 0.70
CA ILE A 36 3.87 1.46 0.97
C ILE A 36 5.14 1.93 0.29
N MET A 37 5.26 3.24 0.12
CA MET A 37 6.45 3.89 -0.40
C MET A 37 7.14 4.70 0.70
N ILE A 38 8.46 4.64 0.69
CA ILE A 38 9.33 5.40 1.57
C ILE A 38 10.26 6.25 0.70
N ILE A 39 10.27 7.55 0.94
CA ILE A 39 11.15 8.51 0.27
C ILE A 39 12.09 9.10 1.32
N CYS A 40 13.36 8.70 1.24
CA CYS A 40 14.40 9.17 2.16
C CYS A 40 15.52 9.89 1.43
N LYS A 41 16.37 10.59 2.17
CA LYS A 41 17.59 11.14 1.58
C LYS A 41 18.52 10.01 1.18
N ARG A 42 19.19 10.18 0.05
CA ARG A 42 20.15 9.20 -0.47
C ARG A 42 21.25 8.82 0.52
N LYS A 43 21.67 9.76 1.37
CA LYS A 43 22.69 9.53 2.42
C LYS A 43 22.19 8.61 3.56
N GLU A 44 20.89 8.60 3.82
CA GLU A 44 20.24 7.82 4.89
C GLU A 44 19.77 6.45 4.39
N ARG A 45 19.96 6.13 3.10
CA ARG A 45 19.58 4.84 2.51
C ARG A 45 20.05 3.63 3.34
N LYS A 46 21.29 3.64 3.83
CA LYS A 46 21.85 2.53 4.64
C LYS A 46 21.11 2.31 5.95
N LEU A 47 20.55 3.38 6.54
CA LEU A 47 19.76 3.28 7.75
C LEU A 47 18.47 2.50 7.47
N LEU A 48 17.80 2.78 6.35
CA LEU A 48 16.62 2.03 5.92
C LEU A 48 16.92 0.58 5.52
N GLU A 49 18.09 0.32 4.93
CA GLU A 49 18.54 -1.04 4.61
C GLU A 49 18.68 -1.92 5.87
N LEU A 50 18.94 -1.32 7.04
CA LEU A 50 19.09 -2.02 8.33
C LEU A 50 17.98 -1.69 9.32
N HIS A 51 16.93 -0.98 8.89
CA HIS A 51 15.87 -0.49 9.79
C HIS A 51 15.14 -1.63 10.50
N GLY A 52 14.95 -2.74 9.80
CA GLY A 52 14.34 -3.94 10.37
C GLY A 52 15.15 -4.59 11.49
N ASP A 53 16.46 -4.33 11.59
CA ASP A 53 17.29 -4.78 12.71
C ASP A 53 16.98 -4.00 13.99
N MET A 54 16.44 -2.79 13.83
CA MET A 54 16.11 -1.86 14.91
C MET A 54 14.66 -1.97 15.40
N ILE A 55 13.85 -2.82 14.76
CA ILE A 55 12.41 -2.93 15.03
C ILE A 55 12.05 -4.35 15.44
N ASP A 56 11.07 -4.46 16.34
CA ASP A 56 10.39 -5.71 16.60
C ASP A 56 9.11 -5.77 15.78
N HIS A 57 8.99 -6.82 14.98
CA HIS A 57 7.85 -7.09 14.09
C HIS A 57 7.54 -8.59 14.15
N GLY A 58 6.31 -8.96 13.79
CA GLY A 58 5.84 -10.34 13.82
C GLY A 58 6.01 -11.08 12.50
N GLN A 59 5.89 -10.38 11.38
CA GLN A 59 5.94 -10.95 10.03
C GLN A 59 7.14 -10.44 9.22
N PRO A 60 7.65 -11.24 8.25
CA PRO A 60 8.70 -10.78 7.36
C PRO A 60 8.32 -9.49 6.64
N VAL A 61 9.23 -8.52 6.62
CA VAL A 61 9.07 -7.23 5.94
C VAL A 61 10.01 -7.18 4.75
N MET A 62 9.50 -6.85 3.57
CA MET A 62 10.29 -6.85 2.33
C MET A 62 10.41 -5.44 1.79
N GLY A 63 11.63 -4.99 1.51
CA GLY A 63 11.90 -3.67 0.96
C GLY A 63 12.73 -3.73 -0.31
N ILE A 64 12.27 -3.11 -1.40
CA ILE A 64 13.03 -3.00 -2.65
C ILE A 64 13.20 -1.53 -3.00
N PHE A 65 14.45 -1.12 -3.24
CA PHE A 65 14.74 0.23 -3.72
C PHE A 65 14.56 0.32 -5.23
N HIS A 66 13.63 1.17 -5.68
CA HIS A 66 13.55 1.57 -7.07
C HIS A 66 14.50 2.73 -7.34
N ARG A 67 15.10 2.73 -8.54
CA ARG A 67 15.92 3.85 -9.01
C ARG A 67 15.37 4.35 -10.34
N PRO A 68 14.68 5.50 -10.33
CA PRO A 68 14.23 6.17 -11.55
C PRO A 68 15.36 6.33 -12.56
N ARG A 69 15.10 6.00 -13.82
CA ARG A 69 16.05 6.10 -14.94
C ARG A 69 15.55 7.14 -15.92
N THR A 70 14.93 6.70 -17.01
CA THR A 70 14.38 7.57 -18.05
C THR A 70 13.23 8.40 -17.49
N GLU A 71 12.42 7.83 -16.61
CA GLU A 71 11.29 8.45 -15.94
C GLU A 71 11.67 9.50 -14.87
N ALA A 72 12.96 9.68 -14.58
CA ALA A 72 13.44 10.61 -13.54
C ALA A 72 13.02 12.06 -13.81
N HIS A 73 12.95 12.50 -15.08
CA HIS A 73 12.53 13.87 -15.42
C HIS A 73 11.09 14.18 -14.98
N LEU A 74 10.18 13.19 -15.00
CA LEU A 74 8.80 13.37 -14.54
C LEU A 74 8.70 13.62 -13.02
N ILE A 75 9.72 13.19 -12.28
CA ILE A 75 9.86 13.46 -10.84
C ILE A 75 10.50 14.84 -10.65
N GLU A 76 11.49 15.19 -11.47
CA GLU A 76 12.12 16.52 -11.48
C GLU A 76 11.11 17.63 -11.82
N GLU A 77 10.17 17.38 -12.73
CA GLU A 77 9.06 18.30 -13.05
C GLU A 77 8.15 18.61 -11.86
N GLN A 78 8.05 17.71 -10.89
CA GLN A 78 7.32 17.93 -9.63
C GLN A 78 8.16 18.65 -8.57
N GLY A 79 9.43 18.97 -8.86
CA GLY A 79 10.32 19.71 -7.98
C GLY A 79 11.26 18.83 -7.13
N LEU A 80 11.09 17.51 -7.11
CA LEU A 80 11.97 16.62 -6.35
C LEU A 80 13.16 16.17 -7.21
N ASN A 81 14.39 16.39 -6.74
CA ASN A 81 15.60 15.85 -7.38
C ASN A 81 15.78 14.34 -7.08
N PRO A 82 15.66 13.43 -8.07
CA PRO A 82 15.79 11.98 -7.85
C PRO A 82 17.20 11.53 -7.44
N LYS A 83 18.21 12.38 -7.63
CA LYS A 83 19.60 12.08 -7.23
C LYS A 83 19.84 12.32 -5.75
N ASP A 84 19.04 13.15 -5.10
CA ASP A 84 19.16 13.44 -3.66
C ASP A 84 18.27 12.53 -2.81
N ALA A 85 17.29 11.89 -3.43
CA ALA A 85 16.37 10.96 -2.81
C ALA A 85 16.72 9.48 -3.07
N SER A 86 16.10 8.61 -2.28
CA SER A 86 16.03 7.17 -2.51
C SER A 86 14.60 6.72 -2.27
N PHE A 87 14.09 5.93 -3.22
CA PHE A 87 12.71 5.49 -3.25
C PHE A 87 12.69 4.00 -2.92
N GLN A 88 12.04 3.64 -1.82
CA GLN A 88 11.89 2.27 -1.38
C GLN A 88 10.42 1.91 -1.40
N PHE A 89 10.08 0.81 -2.06
CA PHE A 89 8.80 0.15 -1.85
C PHE A 89 8.97 -0.84 -0.72
N LEU A 90 8.01 -0.86 0.19
CA LEU A 90 8.00 -1.72 1.35
C LEU A 90 6.69 -2.51 1.36
N ASP A 91 6.80 -3.82 1.43
CA ASP A 91 5.70 -4.74 1.65
C ASP A 91 5.76 -5.20 3.11
N ILE A 92 4.73 -4.85 3.88
CA ILE A 92 4.68 -5.04 5.33
C ILE A 92 3.29 -5.54 5.76
N ALA A 93 3.25 -6.39 6.77
CA ALA A 93 2.00 -6.78 7.41
C ALA A 93 1.31 -5.55 8.03
N SER A 94 -0.02 -5.46 7.86
CA SER A 94 -0.79 -4.32 8.37
C SER A 94 -0.65 -4.15 9.90
N SER A 95 -0.45 -5.25 10.62
CA SER A 95 -0.19 -5.29 12.07
C SER A 95 1.14 -4.67 12.48
N ASP A 96 2.18 -4.78 11.64
CA ASP A 96 3.55 -4.36 11.94
C ASP A 96 3.86 -2.93 11.47
N MET A 97 2.98 -2.32 10.66
CA MET A 97 3.17 -0.96 10.15
C MET A 97 3.40 0.08 11.24
N GLY A 98 2.63 -0.02 12.34
CA GLY A 98 2.71 0.93 13.44
C GLY A 98 4.10 0.97 14.05
N SER A 99 4.60 -0.17 14.53
CA SER A 99 5.95 -0.27 15.11
C SER A 99 7.05 0.08 14.11
N TRP A 100 6.86 -0.28 12.84
CA TRP A 100 7.83 0.00 11.79
C TRP A 100 8.02 1.49 11.50
N LEU A 101 6.92 2.25 11.50
CA LEU A 101 6.90 3.65 11.07
C LEU A 101 6.95 4.64 12.24
N GLN A 102 6.65 4.18 13.47
CA GLN A 102 6.53 5.04 14.65
C GLN A 102 7.77 5.92 14.88
N TYR A 103 8.97 5.34 14.80
CA TYR A 103 10.21 6.09 15.01
C TYR A 103 10.42 7.15 13.92
N LEU A 104 10.17 6.79 12.65
CA LEU A 104 10.33 7.72 11.51
C LEU A 104 9.37 8.91 11.63
N VAL A 105 8.12 8.66 12.01
CA VAL A 105 7.10 9.72 12.13
C VAL A 105 7.33 10.58 13.38
N ASN A 106 7.54 9.97 14.55
CA ASN A 106 7.57 10.69 15.82
C ASN A 106 8.92 11.34 16.11
N ASN A 107 10.02 10.66 15.78
CA ASN A 107 11.36 11.13 16.14
C ASN A 107 12.01 11.89 14.99
N GLU A 108 11.83 11.42 13.75
CA GLU A 108 12.43 12.05 12.57
C GLU A 108 11.47 13.00 11.83
N GLY A 109 10.20 13.09 12.26
CA GLY A 109 9.23 14.05 11.71
C GLY A 109 8.79 13.73 10.28
N TRP A 110 8.85 12.46 9.87
CA TRP A 110 8.43 12.05 8.53
C TRP A 110 6.94 12.28 8.32
N ARG A 111 6.59 12.76 7.13
CA ARG A 111 5.22 13.08 6.77
C ARG A 111 4.57 11.91 6.04
N ARG A 112 3.39 11.51 6.51
CA ARG A 112 2.50 10.58 5.81
C ARG A 112 1.73 11.33 4.74
N ARG A 113 1.67 10.77 3.54
CA ARG A 113 0.87 11.25 2.40
C ARG A 113 0.36 10.05 1.60
N THR A 114 -0.62 10.27 0.74
CA THR A 114 -1.02 9.32 -0.30
C THR A 114 -0.47 9.81 -1.63
N ILE A 115 0.18 8.93 -2.40
CA ILE A 115 0.69 9.23 -3.74
C ILE A 115 0.05 8.29 -4.76
N GLU A 116 0.00 8.72 -6.00
CA GLU A 116 -0.51 7.92 -7.11
C GLU A 116 0.63 7.31 -7.92
N ILE A 117 0.58 6.00 -8.14
CA ILE A 117 1.54 5.28 -8.97
C ILE A 117 0.98 5.18 -10.37
N PHE A 118 1.66 5.80 -11.33
CA PHE A 118 1.29 5.77 -12.74
C PHE A 118 2.22 4.88 -13.57
N PRO A 119 1.69 4.21 -14.61
CA PRO A 119 2.56 3.67 -15.64
C PRO A 119 3.29 4.81 -16.34
N THR A 120 4.57 4.60 -16.66
CA THR A 120 5.34 5.58 -17.42
C THR A 120 4.68 5.87 -18.79
N PRO A 121 4.62 7.12 -19.27
CA PRO A 121 4.11 7.40 -20.61
C PRO A 121 4.87 6.65 -21.71
N ILE A 122 4.14 6.06 -22.66
CA ILE A 122 4.72 5.30 -23.80
C ILE A 122 5.64 6.18 -24.65
N SER A 123 5.40 7.50 -24.68
CA SER A 123 6.22 8.50 -25.38
C SER A 123 7.69 8.49 -24.95
N LEU A 124 8.02 7.98 -23.76
CA LEU A 124 9.39 7.88 -23.26
C LEU A 124 10.17 6.69 -23.83
N GLY A 125 9.51 5.79 -24.57
CA GLY A 125 10.17 4.73 -25.33
C GLY A 125 10.99 3.76 -24.47
N ILE A 126 10.57 3.51 -23.22
CA ILE A 126 11.28 2.57 -22.35
C ILE A 126 11.06 1.13 -22.86
N PRO A 127 12.13 0.37 -23.12
CA PRO A 127 11.99 -1.02 -23.59
C PRO A 127 11.39 -1.91 -22.49
N ASN A 128 10.62 -2.92 -22.90
CA ASN A 128 9.98 -3.90 -22.00
C ASN A 128 9.05 -3.29 -20.94
N GLN A 129 8.46 -2.13 -21.24
CA GLN A 129 7.45 -1.54 -20.38
C GLN A 129 6.20 -2.43 -20.31
N ARG A 130 5.62 -2.54 -19.11
CA ARG A 130 4.30 -3.14 -18.88
C ARG A 130 3.38 -2.06 -18.32
N SER A 131 2.35 -1.69 -19.07
CA SER A 131 1.28 -0.83 -18.57
C SER A 131 0.51 -1.53 -17.45
N PHE A 132 0.03 -0.74 -16.48
CA PHE A 132 -0.82 -1.18 -15.38
C PHE A 132 -1.77 -0.03 -15.02
N GLU A 133 -2.84 -0.33 -14.29
CA GLU A 133 -3.80 0.68 -13.87
C GLU A 133 -3.21 1.58 -12.78
N PRO A 134 -3.36 2.91 -12.87
CA PRO A 134 -2.92 3.79 -11.81
C PRO A 134 -3.61 3.47 -10.50
N HIS A 135 -2.86 3.48 -9.40
CA HIS A 135 -3.42 3.22 -8.08
C HIS A 135 -2.70 4.04 -7.01
N SER A 136 -3.42 4.35 -5.93
CA SER A 136 -2.87 5.12 -4.82
C SER A 136 -2.20 4.21 -3.78
N ILE A 137 -1.09 4.67 -3.21
CA ILE A 137 -0.41 4.00 -2.09
C ILE A 137 -0.03 5.00 -1.00
N LEU A 138 0.15 4.48 0.22
CA LEU A 138 0.69 5.28 1.32
C LEU A 138 2.17 5.56 1.09
N CYS A 139 2.57 6.81 1.30
CA CYS A 139 3.92 7.28 1.19
C CYS A 139 4.37 7.96 2.49
N PHE A 140 5.56 7.61 2.97
CA PHE A 140 6.23 8.26 4.08
C PHE A 140 7.47 8.97 3.56
N GLN A 141 7.48 10.29 3.71
CA GLN A 141 8.51 11.13 3.13
C GLN A 141 9.31 11.87 4.21
N HIS A 142 10.63 11.86 4.03
CA HIS A 142 11.56 12.61 4.86
C HIS A 142 11.24 14.13 4.77
N PRO A 143 11.21 14.87 5.90
CA PRO A 143 10.76 16.27 5.94
C PRO A 143 11.57 17.24 5.07
N ASP A 144 12.87 17.01 4.91
CA ASP A 144 13.76 17.88 4.10
C ASP A 144 13.71 17.63 2.58
N LEU A 145 12.81 16.78 2.08
CA LEU A 145 12.66 16.51 0.64
C LEU A 145 11.38 17.12 0.09
N ASP A 146 11.43 17.62 -1.14
CA ASP A 146 10.27 18.18 -1.84
C ASP A 146 9.21 17.14 -2.13
N VAL A 147 7.96 17.50 -1.92
CA VAL A 147 6.87 16.53 -1.90
C VAL A 147 6.39 16.23 -3.32
N ILE A 148 6.13 14.96 -3.60
CA ILE A 148 5.57 14.50 -4.87
C ILE A 148 4.14 14.00 -4.67
N GLU A 149 3.36 14.04 -5.74
CA GLU A 149 1.99 13.52 -5.77
C GLU A 149 1.87 12.29 -6.66
N ARG A 150 2.66 12.26 -7.75
CA ARG A 150 2.65 11.18 -8.73
C ARG A 150 4.02 10.54 -8.83
N TYR A 151 4.06 9.22 -8.92
CA TYR A 151 5.28 8.47 -9.14
C TYR A 151 5.12 7.54 -10.33
N TYR A 152 6.07 7.60 -11.26
CA TYR A 152 5.98 6.88 -12.52
C TYR A 152 6.86 5.64 -12.51
N MET A 153 6.34 4.52 -12.98
CA MET A 153 7.10 3.28 -13.11
C MET A 153 6.83 2.55 -14.42
N PRO A 154 7.84 1.88 -15.01
CA PRO A 154 7.67 1.15 -16.25
C PRO A 154 6.99 -0.21 -16.09
N PHE A 155 6.78 -0.68 -14.87
CA PHE A 155 6.12 -1.94 -14.53
C PHE A 155 5.45 -1.81 -13.15
N PRO A 156 4.46 -2.67 -12.83
CA PRO A 156 3.80 -2.64 -11.52
C PRO A 156 4.77 -2.95 -10.38
N ILE A 157 4.43 -2.53 -9.15
CA ILE A 157 5.26 -2.70 -7.95
C ILE A 157 5.67 -4.17 -7.77
N ASP A 158 4.75 -5.12 -7.97
CA ASP A 158 5.01 -6.55 -7.81
C ASP A 158 6.14 -7.11 -8.69
N ALA A 159 6.36 -6.49 -9.85
CA ALA A 159 7.37 -6.86 -10.82
C ALA A 159 8.69 -6.10 -10.65
N LEU A 160 8.78 -5.21 -9.65
CA LEU A 160 10.00 -4.47 -9.36
C LEU A 160 11.11 -5.44 -8.94
N SER A 161 12.15 -5.53 -9.77
CA SER A 161 13.33 -6.34 -9.49
C SER A 161 14.46 -5.47 -8.93
N GLY A 162 15.16 -5.98 -7.92
CA GLY A 162 16.26 -5.24 -7.33
C GLY A 162 16.97 -5.98 -6.21
N LYS A 163 17.67 -5.23 -5.37
CA LYS A 163 18.16 -5.75 -4.09
C LYS A 163 16.98 -5.69 -3.12
N ALA A 164 16.45 -6.85 -2.78
CA ALA A 164 15.42 -6.99 -1.76
C ALA A 164 16.07 -7.09 -0.39
N PHE A 165 15.66 -6.21 0.52
CA PHE A 165 16.03 -6.21 1.92
C PHE A 165 14.87 -6.83 2.68
N VAL A 166 15.05 -8.06 3.16
CA VAL A 166 14.03 -8.78 3.91
C VAL A 166 14.41 -8.77 5.37
N SER A 167 13.61 -8.12 6.20
CA SER A 167 13.76 -8.20 7.64
C SER A 167 12.93 -9.37 8.17
N LEU A 168 13.58 -10.24 8.93
CA LEU A 168 12.97 -11.39 9.58
C LEU A 168 12.78 -11.13 11.07
N PRO A 169 11.62 -11.48 11.64
CA PRO A 169 11.37 -11.33 13.06
C PRO A 169 12.30 -12.26 13.85
N ASN A 170 12.68 -11.86 15.06
CA ASN A 170 13.47 -12.73 15.92
C ASN A 170 12.59 -13.89 16.40
N LYS A 171 13.06 -15.15 16.36
CA LYS A 171 12.18 -16.33 16.62
C LYS A 171 11.41 -16.26 17.95
N LYS A 172 12.00 -15.66 18.99
CA LYS A 172 11.32 -15.43 20.29
C LYS A 172 10.27 -14.31 20.24
N ALA A 173 10.48 -13.30 19.41
CA ALA A 173 9.55 -12.20 19.18
C ALA A 173 8.40 -12.62 18.26
N ALA A 174 8.64 -13.48 17.26
CA ALA A 174 7.57 -14.07 16.44
C ALA A 174 6.60 -14.92 17.30
N GLU A 175 7.12 -15.73 18.23
CA GLU A 175 6.28 -16.45 19.20
C GLU A 175 5.56 -15.49 20.16
N LEU A 176 6.22 -14.42 20.62
CA LEU A 176 5.62 -13.41 21.50
C LEU A 176 4.57 -12.57 20.76
N ALA A 177 4.75 -12.27 19.48
CA ALA A 177 3.77 -11.61 18.61
C ALA A 177 2.56 -12.51 18.35
N LYS A 178 2.77 -13.81 18.13
CA LYS A 178 1.69 -14.81 18.09
C LYS A 178 0.94 -14.84 19.41
N GLN A 179 1.66 -14.87 20.54
CA GLN A 179 1.05 -14.79 21.87
C GLN A 179 0.31 -13.46 22.09
N GLN A 180 0.84 -12.33 21.62
CA GLN A 180 0.17 -11.02 21.70
C GLN A 180 -1.07 -10.96 20.81
N ALA A 181 -1.04 -11.55 19.62
CA ALA A 181 -2.20 -11.65 18.73
C ALA A 181 -3.27 -12.60 19.30
N GLU A 182 -2.86 -13.67 19.97
CA GLU A 182 -3.75 -14.60 20.69
C GLU A 182 -4.36 -13.93 21.94
N ILE A 183 -3.58 -13.16 22.70
CA ILE A 183 -4.01 -12.42 23.89
C ILE A 183 -4.89 -11.21 23.53
N LEU A 184 -4.62 -10.52 22.41
CA LEU A 184 -5.44 -9.41 21.89
C LEU A 184 -6.66 -9.91 21.11
N GLY A 185 -7.07 -11.17 21.32
CA GLY A 185 -8.17 -11.85 20.68
C GLY A 185 -9.29 -10.91 20.25
N VAL A 186 -9.45 -10.78 18.92
CA VAL A 186 -10.62 -10.16 18.29
C VAL A 186 -11.83 -10.99 18.70
N GLY A 187 -12.37 -10.63 19.86
CA GLY A 187 -13.37 -11.41 20.56
C GLY A 187 -14.68 -11.39 19.82
N LYS A 188 -15.12 -12.57 19.38
CA LYS A 188 -16.55 -12.92 19.38
C LYS A 188 -17.10 -12.51 20.75
N ALA A 189 -18.00 -11.53 20.71
CA ALA A 189 -18.63 -10.96 21.89
C ALA A 189 -19.41 -12.02 22.67
N THR A 190 -19.05 -12.24 23.94
CA THR A 190 -20.04 -12.54 24.98
C THR A 190 -19.49 -12.19 26.36
N LYS A 191 -20.01 -11.11 26.96
CA LYS A 191 -19.97 -10.83 28.41
C LYS A 191 -21.14 -11.58 29.10
N PRO A 192 -21.31 -11.61 30.45
CA PRO A 192 -20.38 -11.36 31.57
C PRO A 192 -20.48 -12.40 32.73
N GLN A 193 -19.47 -12.51 33.59
CA GLN A 193 -19.58 -12.22 35.05
C GLN A 193 -18.25 -12.41 35.81
N ALA A 194 -17.95 -11.43 36.69
CA ALA A 194 -16.87 -11.44 37.67
C ALA A 194 -17.26 -12.23 38.94
N PRO A 195 -16.31 -12.61 39.81
CA PRO A 195 -16.05 -11.73 40.95
C PRO A 195 -14.58 -11.60 41.40
N VAL A 196 -14.38 -10.51 42.12
CA VAL A 196 -13.22 -10.00 42.87
C VAL A 196 -12.88 -10.90 44.07
N VAL A 197 -11.61 -10.92 44.53
CA VAL A 197 -11.18 -10.76 45.95
C VAL A 197 -9.66 -11.07 46.14
N GLU A 198 -8.94 -10.00 46.50
CA GLU A 198 -7.87 -9.82 47.50
C GLU A 198 -6.65 -10.77 47.61
N LYS A 199 -5.47 -10.21 47.29
CA LYS A 199 -4.17 -10.43 47.98
C LYS A 199 -4.20 -9.70 49.35
N PRO A 200 -3.26 -9.87 50.33
CA PRO A 200 -1.88 -10.38 50.22
C PRO A 200 -1.43 -11.27 51.41
N THR A 201 -0.20 -11.81 51.40
CA THR A 201 0.82 -11.60 52.47
C THR A 201 2.14 -12.28 52.08
N GLU A 202 3.20 -11.55 52.38
CA GLU A 202 4.62 -11.66 52.11
C GLU A 202 5.37 -12.51 53.16
N SER A 203 6.36 -13.32 52.76
CA SER A 203 7.59 -13.59 53.51
C SER A 203 8.53 -14.55 52.75
N GLU A 204 9.64 -14.02 52.26
CA GLU A 204 10.94 -14.72 52.14
C GLU A 204 11.65 -14.68 53.53
N PRO A 205 12.83 -15.31 53.81
CA PRO A 205 13.84 -15.82 52.87
C PRO A 205 14.55 -17.15 53.24
N ALA A 206 15.50 -17.53 52.37
CA ALA A 206 16.82 -18.11 52.68
C ALA A 206 17.06 -19.64 52.56
N SER A 207 17.73 -19.99 51.44
CA SER A 207 19.12 -20.49 51.40
C SER A 207 19.44 -21.99 51.26
N VAL A 208 20.47 -22.22 50.42
CA VAL A 208 21.49 -23.30 50.33
C VAL A 208 21.31 -24.35 49.21
N VAL A 209 22.47 -24.70 48.64
CA VAL A 209 22.82 -25.19 47.29
C VAL A 209 22.96 -26.75 47.24
N PRO A 210 23.49 -27.41 46.17
CA PRO A 210 22.92 -28.59 45.50
C PRO A 210 23.62 -29.92 45.90
N PRO A 211 23.39 -31.09 45.25
CA PRO A 211 24.08 -31.44 43.99
C PRO A 211 23.28 -32.36 43.00
N SER A 212 23.73 -32.37 41.74
CA SER A 212 23.45 -33.39 40.68
C SER A 212 24.28 -34.68 40.95
N PRO A 213 24.35 -35.76 40.14
CA PRO A 213 23.61 -36.19 38.91
C PRO A 213 23.22 -37.70 38.85
N ALA A 214 22.41 -38.12 37.88
CA ALA A 214 22.41 -39.44 37.18
C ALA A 214 21.16 -39.53 36.27
N MET A 215 21.28 -39.50 34.93
CA MET A 215 21.63 -40.59 33.98
C MET A 215 20.51 -41.62 33.73
N ALA A 216 20.09 -41.65 32.45
CA ALA A 216 19.54 -42.78 31.67
C ALA A 216 18.14 -43.28 32.09
N ALA A 217 17.25 -43.76 31.23
CA ALA A 217 17.13 -44.00 29.79
C ALA A 217 15.61 -43.86 29.50
N GLU A 218 15.02 -43.84 28.30
CA GLU A 218 15.11 -44.76 27.18
C GLU A 218 14.06 -44.20 26.19
N SER A 219 14.46 -43.79 24.98
CA SER A 219 13.51 -43.41 23.94
C SER A 219 13.39 -44.56 22.95
N ILE A 220 12.16 -45.02 22.82
CA ILE A 220 11.68 -46.11 22.00
C ILE A 220 11.72 -45.79 20.50
N ASP A 221 11.99 -46.89 19.80
CA ASP A 221 11.99 -47.19 18.37
C ASP A 221 10.92 -46.47 17.52
N SER A 222 11.31 -45.97 16.35
CA SER A 222 10.43 -45.73 15.20
C SER A 222 11.27 -45.56 13.93
N ILE A 223 11.57 -46.69 13.29
CA ILE A 223 11.92 -46.75 11.87
C ILE A 223 10.85 -47.55 11.13
N THR A 224 10.18 -46.94 10.17
CA THR A 224 9.54 -47.67 9.08
C THR A 224 9.71 -46.82 7.82
N GLU A 225 10.45 -47.38 6.88
CA GLU A 225 10.77 -46.84 5.57
C GLU A 225 9.95 -47.61 4.52
N VAL A 226 9.69 -46.92 3.39
CA VAL A 226 9.30 -47.40 2.04
C VAL A 226 7.91 -48.07 1.90
N GLU A 227 7.14 -47.94 0.81
CA GLU A 227 7.45 -47.82 -0.63
C GLU A 227 6.14 -47.36 -1.36
N SER A 228 6.23 -46.40 -2.29
CA SER A 228 6.02 -46.55 -3.75
C SER A 228 4.63 -46.96 -4.25
N THR A 229 4.01 -46.10 -5.07
CA THR A 229 3.72 -46.34 -6.51
C THR A 229 2.67 -45.34 -7.03
N GLY A 230 3.00 -44.64 -8.11
CA GLY A 230 2.05 -44.31 -9.19
C GLY A 230 2.63 -44.86 -10.50
N PRO A 231 2.05 -44.60 -11.69
CA PRO A 231 0.81 -43.87 -12.00
C PRO A 231 -0.09 -44.64 -13.00
N GLU A 232 -1.03 -43.91 -13.62
CA GLU A 232 -1.71 -44.19 -14.92
C GLU A 232 -3.15 -44.75 -14.85
N ILE A 233 -4.11 -43.94 -15.30
CA ILE A 233 -5.12 -44.29 -16.32
C ILE A 233 -5.51 -43.00 -17.06
N VAL A 234 -5.49 -43.13 -18.37
CA VAL A 234 -5.86 -42.19 -19.42
C VAL A 234 -7.38 -42.24 -19.61
N GLU A 235 -8.08 -41.10 -19.69
CA GLU A 235 -9.36 -41.08 -20.40
C GLU A 235 -9.50 -39.83 -21.27
N GLN A 236 -9.79 -40.12 -22.52
CA GLN A 236 -9.73 -39.30 -23.71
C GLN A 236 -11.16 -38.81 -23.97
N ILE A 237 -11.40 -37.50 -24.05
CA ILE A 237 -12.68 -36.98 -24.57
C ILE A 237 -12.37 -36.03 -25.73
N ASN A 238 -12.84 -36.45 -26.90
CA ASN A 238 -12.70 -35.85 -28.22
C ASN A 238 -13.75 -34.74 -28.44
N GLU A 239 -13.27 -33.53 -28.78
CA GLU A 239 -13.74 -32.56 -29.81
C GLU A 239 -15.22 -32.06 -29.87
N PRO A 240 -15.54 -30.90 -30.49
CA PRO A 240 -14.74 -30.15 -31.48
C PRO A 240 -14.61 -28.62 -31.29
N VAL A 241 -13.60 -28.10 -31.98
CA VAL A 241 -13.20 -26.70 -32.10
C VAL A 241 -14.08 -26.00 -33.15
N VAL A 242 -14.73 -24.88 -32.79
CA VAL A 242 -15.43 -24.01 -33.75
C VAL A 242 -14.46 -22.91 -34.19
N SER A 243 -13.98 -23.01 -35.43
CA SER A 243 -13.17 -21.99 -36.11
C SER A 243 -14.07 -20.90 -36.69
N ILE A 244 -13.75 -19.63 -36.38
CA ILE A 244 -14.40 -18.45 -36.99
C ILE A 244 -13.45 -17.90 -38.07
N PRO A 245 -13.88 -17.76 -39.34
CA PRO A 245 -13.03 -17.34 -40.45
C PRO A 245 -12.90 -15.81 -40.56
N LEU A 246 -11.70 -15.34 -40.93
CA LEU A 246 -11.43 -13.95 -41.37
C LEU A 246 -12.05 -13.68 -42.76
N PRO A 247 -12.60 -12.48 -43.02
CA PRO A 247 -12.91 -12.03 -44.38
C PRO A 247 -11.66 -11.46 -45.10
N PRO A 248 -11.64 -11.46 -46.44
CA PRO A 248 -10.43 -11.36 -47.26
C PRO A 248 -10.00 -9.93 -47.61
N SER A 249 -8.72 -9.85 -47.97
CA SER A 249 -8.04 -8.73 -48.62
C SER A 249 -8.61 -8.43 -50.01
N GLU A 250 -8.89 -7.16 -50.28
CA GLU A 250 -9.15 -6.64 -51.62
C GLU A 250 -8.33 -5.35 -51.79
N ALA A 251 -7.25 -5.43 -52.56
CA ALA A 251 -6.63 -4.29 -53.23
C ALA A 251 -7.22 -4.24 -54.65
N PRO A 252 -7.39 -3.06 -55.29
CA PRO A 252 -6.23 -2.48 -55.96
C PRO A 252 -6.19 -0.94 -56.15
N GLN A 253 -4.97 -0.49 -56.45
CA GLN A 253 -4.57 0.61 -57.36
C GLN A 253 -4.37 2.05 -56.87
N GLN A 254 -3.23 2.55 -57.33
CA GLN A 254 -2.58 3.85 -57.15
C GLN A 254 -3.25 4.93 -58.01
N GLU A 255 -3.23 6.17 -57.52
CA GLU A 255 -3.01 7.35 -58.36
C GLU A 255 -2.23 8.41 -57.57
N GLU A 256 -1.35 9.09 -58.31
CA GLU A 256 -0.27 10.01 -57.94
C GLU A 256 -0.73 11.41 -57.49
N GLN A 257 0.25 12.23 -57.07
CA GLN A 257 0.29 13.71 -57.02
C GLN A 257 -0.30 14.38 -55.74
N THR A 258 0.30 15.37 -55.05
CA THR A 258 1.49 16.22 -55.22
C THR A 258 1.84 16.85 -53.85
N GLU A 259 3.10 17.24 -53.66
CA GLU A 259 3.63 18.07 -52.57
C GLU A 259 2.80 19.33 -52.24
N GLN A 260 2.70 19.67 -50.95
CA GLN A 260 2.78 21.06 -50.52
C GLN A 260 3.25 21.17 -49.05
N GLN A 261 4.51 21.58 -48.89
CA GLN A 261 5.01 22.22 -47.67
C GLN A 261 4.36 23.59 -47.53
N VAL A 262 3.90 23.94 -46.33
CA VAL A 262 3.97 25.33 -45.87
C VAL A 262 4.33 25.37 -44.39
N SER A 263 5.47 26.00 -44.14
CA SER A 263 5.97 26.49 -42.87
C SER A 263 5.06 27.58 -42.31
N PHE A 264 4.91 27.66 -40.98
CA PHE A 264 4.64 28.94 -40.34
C PHE A 264 5.32 29.02 -38.97
N GLU A 265 6.41 29.78 -38.93
CA GLU A 265 7.06 30.25 -37.72
C GLU A 265 6.50 31.63 -37.35
N GLN A 266 6.41 31.87 -36.04
CA GLN A 266 6.28 33.15 -35.34
C GLN A 266 4.93 33.87 -35.45
N HIS A 267 4.35 34.21 -34.28
CA HIS A 267 4.24 35.59 -33.78
C HIS A 267 3.98 35.56 -32.25
N LEU A 268 4.93 36.08 -31.46
CA LEU A 268 4.66 36.56 -30.10
C LEU A 268 4.01 37.95 -30.18
N ARG A 269 2.86 38.16 -29.52
CA ARG A 269 2.65 39.19 -28.48
C ARG A 269 1.20 39.20 -27.94
N PRO A 270 0.99 39.75 -26.72
CA PRO A 270 -0.11 39.39 -25.83
C PRO A 270 -1.37 40.19 -26.13
N SER A 271 -2.54 39.56 -25.98
CA SER A 271 -3.82 40.27 -25.88
C SER A 271 -4.43 39.97 -24.52
N MET A 272 -4.41 40.97 -23.65
CA MET A 272 -5.42 41.13 -22.61
C MET A 272 -6.77 41.26 -23.32
N ASN A 273 -7.73 40.46 -22.90
CA ASN A 273 -9.16 40.79 -22.87
C ASN A 273 -9.73 39.93 -21.74
N ASP A 274 -10.06 40.60 -20.64
CA ASP A 274 -11.17 40.20 -19.79
C ASP A 274 -12.43 40.13 -20.66
N ASP A 275 -13.17 39.02 -20.58
CA ASP A 275 -14.58 39.04 -20.20
C ASP A 275 -15.23 37.67 -20.53
N GLU A 276 -15.79 37.10 -19.47
CA GLU A 276 -16.97 36.25 -19.40
C GLU A 276 -16.86 34.79 -19.88
N ASP A 277 -16.51 33.95 -18.90
CA ASP A 277 -16.85 32.52 -18.83
C ASP A 277 -18.33 32.28 -19.16
N GLU A 278 -18.62 31.64 -20.29
CA GLU A 278 -19.83 30.83 -20.42
C GLU A 278 -19.62 29.55 -19.61
N ALA A 279 -19.83 29.66 -18.30
CA ALA A 279 -20.00 28.50 -17.43
C ALA A 279 -21.31 27.79 -17.81
N GLU A 280 -21.19 26.55 -18.29
CA GLU A 280 -22.27 25.56 -18.26
C GLU A 280 -23.01 25.69 -16.91
N PRO A 281 -24.36 25.70 -16.87
CA PRO A 281 -25.09 25.83 -15.63
C PRO A 281 -24.75 24.65 -14.72
N ASN A 282 -23.87 24.88 -13.76
CA ASN A 282 -23.43 23.88 -12.82
C ASN A 282 -24.61 23.51 -11.90
N GLU A 283 -25.29 22.41 -12.19
CA GLU A 283 -26.37 21.86 -11.35
C GLU A 283 -25.91 21.66 -9.90
N ASN A 284 -24.60 21.52 -9.67
CA ASN A 284 -24.00 21.36 -8.35
C ASN A 284 -24.11 22.64 -7.50
N SER A 285 -24.16 23.83 -8.11
CA SER A 285 -24.31 25.10 -7.37
C SER A 285 -25.68 25.21 -6.70
N GLY A 286 -26.73 24.68 -7.34
CA GLY A 286 -28.07 24.62 -6.77
C GLY A 286 -28.11 23.72 -5.55
N LEU A 287 -27.56 22.51 -5.66
CA LEU A 287 -27.55 21.53 -4.58
C LEU A 287 -26.67 21.95 -3.39
N GLU A 288 -25.52 22.56 -3.65
CA GLU A 288 -24.65 23.11 -2.61
C GLU A 288 -25.37 24.20 -1.81
N SER A 289 -26.11 25.10 -2.49
CA SER A 289 -26.88 26.14 -1.81
C SER A 289 -27.99 25.57 -0.92
N GLU A 290 -28.62 24.47 -1.34
CA GLU A 290 -29.65 23.74 -0.58
C GLU A 290 -29.05 23.09 0.69
N ILE A 291 -27.88 22.48 0.57
CA ILE A 291 -27.12 21.90 1.70
C ILE A 291 -26.72 22.97 2.71
N ARG A 292 -26.15 24.09 2.24
CA ARG A 292 -25.75 25.22 3.10
C ARG A 292 -26.97 25.82 3.82
N ALA A 293 -28.09 25.99 3.13
CA ALA A 293 -29.33 26.50 3.72
C ALA A 293 -29.89 25.57 4.81
N LEU A 294 -29.85 24.25 4.58
CA LEU A 294 -30.28 23.27 5.57
C LEU A 294 -29.38 23.32 6.82
N ILE A 295 -28.06 23.33 6.64
CA ILE A 295 -27.09 23.41 7.74
C ILE A 295 -27.31 24.70 8.54
N SER A 296 -27.49 25.85 7.87
CA SER A 296 -27.79 27.12 8.55
C SER A 296 -29.08 27.06 9.37
N THR A 297 -30.14 26.46 8.82
CA THR A 297 -31.42 26.31 9.52
C THR A 297 -31.26 25.43 10.77
N MET A 298 -30.50 24.35 10.67
CA MET A 298 -30.27 23.41 11.77
C MET A 298 -29.38 24.01 12.88
N VAL A 299 -28.42 24.86 12.50
CA VAL A 299 -27.63 25.66 13.45
C VAL A 299 -28.51 26.69 14.17
N GLU A 300 -29.43 27.36 13.45
CA GLU A 300 -30.43 28.25 14.05
C GLU A 300 -31.41 27.51 14.98
N GLU A 301 -31.78 26.28 14.64
CA GLU A 301 -32.59 25.38 15.48
C GLU A 301 -31.82 24.87 16.72
N GLY A 302 -30.50 25.14 16.82
CA GLY A 302 -29.66 24.74 17.95
C GLY A 302 -29.30 23.26 17.97
N ILE A 303 -29.36 22.59 16.82
CA ILE A 303 -29.04 21.16 16.70
C ILE A 303 -27.51 20.99 16.74
N GLU A 304 -27.03 20.14 17.66
CA GLU A 304 -25.60 19.85 17.73
C GLU A 304 -25.10 19.12 16.47
N PRO A 305 -23.87 19.40 15.99
CA PRO A 305 -23.32 18.85 14.74
C PRO A 305 -23.40 17.31 14.63
N SER A 306 -23.20 16.61 15.75
CA SER A 306 -23.33 15.15 15.81
C SER A 306 -24.75 14.67 15.48
N ASN A 307 -25.77 15.41 15.90
CA ASN A 307 -27.18 15.11 15.65
C ASN A 307 -27.62 15.58 14.25
N MET A 308 -26.91 16.54 13.64
CA MET A 308 -27.21 17.00 12.29
C MET A 308 -26.98 15.91 11.24
N MET A 309 -25.95 15.09 11.44
CA MET A 309 -25.62 13.97 10.56
C MET A 309 -26.65 12.83 10.62
N GLU A 310 -27.46 12.80 11.69
CA GLU A 310 -28.53 11.81 11.91
C GLU A 310 -29.91 12.33 11.47
N ASP A 311 -30.03 13.60 11.04
CA ASP A 311 -31.28 14.17 10.55
C ASP A 311 -31.64 13.59 9.18
N GLY A 312 -32.88 13.11 9.04
CA GLY A 312 -33.38 12.55 7.79
C GLY A 312 -33.38 13.53 6.61
N ARG A 313 -33.50 14.84 6.87
CA ARG A 313 -33.38 15.90 5.85
C ARG A 313 -31.96 15.98 5.30
N PHE A 314 -30.96 15.86 6.17
CA PHE A 314 -29.55 15.89 5.79
C PHE A 314 -29.17 14.63 5.00
N ALA A 315 -29.66 13.46 5.41
CA ALA A 315 -29.43 12.19 4.71
C ALA A 315 -29.92 12.22 3.24
N ILE A 316 -31.09 12.80 2.98
CA ILE A 316 -31.66 12.93 1.62
C ILE A 316 -30.79 13.82 0.73
N LEU A 317 -30.27 14.93 1.28
CA LEU A 317 -29.37 15.81 0.52
C LEU A 317 -27.99 15.19 0.30
N ASN A 318 -27.48 14.46 1.28
CA ASN A 318 -26.22 13.74 1.15
C ASN A 318 -26.29 12.65 0.06
N GLU A 319 -27.40 11.92 -0.03
CA GLU A 319 -27.61 10.94 -1.11
C GLU A 319 -27.67 11.62 -2.49
N ARG A 320 -28.35 12.76 -2.60
CA ARG A 320 -28.39 13.56 -3.83
C ARG A 320 -27.02 14.11 -4.20
N ALA A 321 -26.21 14.51 -3.22
CA ALA A 321 -24.87 15.05 -3.44
C ALA A 321 -23.90 13.96 -3.93
N LEU A 322 -23.99 12.76 -3.35
CA LEU A 322 -23.24 11.60 -3.83
C LEU A 322 -23.60 11.22 -5.26
N ALA A 323 -24.86 11.41 -5.69
CA ALA A 323 -25.29 11.12 -7.06
C ALA A 323 -24.69 12.06 -8.12
N VAL A 324 -24.16 13.21 -7.71
CA VAL A 324 -23.51 14.22 -8.58
C VAL A 324 -22.03 14.41 -8.23
N ASP A 325 -21.42 13.46 -7.51
CA ASP A 325 -20.02 13.50 -7.02
C ASP A 325 -19.67 14.79 -6.24
N LEU A 326 -20.63 15.34 -5.50
CA LEU A 326 -20.44 16.51 -4.62
C LEU A 326 -20.15 16.05 -3.19
N GLU A 327 -18.98 16.41 -2.66
CA GLU A 327 -18.62 16.11 -1.28
C GLU A 327 -19.28 17.08 -0.29
N VAL A 328 -20.15 16.56 0.58
CA VAL A 328 -20.90 17.34 1.58
C VAL A 328 -20.05 17.68 2.81
N TRP A 329 -19.08 16.83 3.14
CA TRP A 329 -18.25 16.97 4.35
C TRP A 329 -17.45 18.29 4.43
N PRO A 330 -16.79 18.77 3.37
CA PRO A 330 -16.11 20.06 3.38
C PRO A 330 -17.05 21.23 3.68
N ILE A 331 -18.25 21.23 3.08
CA ILE A 331 -19.28 22.27 3.27
C ILE A 331 -19.79 22.26 4.72
N PHE A 332 -20.00 21.07 5.27
CA PHE A 332 -20.43 20.90 6.66
C PHE A 332 -19.39 21.44 7.66
N LEU A 333 -18.11 21.12 7.47
CA LEU A 333 -17.04 21.61 8.33
C LEU A 333 -16.85 23.13 8.24
N GLU A 334 -17.01 23.72 7.06
CA GLU A 334 -16.98 25.18 6.86
C GLU A 334 -18.06 25.87 7.70
N MET A 335 -19.29 25.34 7.69
CA MET A 335 -20.46 25.98 8.34
C MET A 335 -20.52 25.75 9.86
N VAL A 336 -20.04 24.60 10.35
CA VAL A 336 -20.08 24.24 11.78
C VAL A 336 -18.89 24.78 12.57
N SER A 337 -17.80 25.16 11.89
CA SER A 337 -16.60 25.70 12.54
C SER A 337 -16.69 27.20 12.90
N ILE A 338 -17.84 27.83 12.65
CA ILE A 338 -18.13 29.25 12.91
C ILE A 338 -18.76 29.44 14.30
#